data_AF-A0AAE0TRX5-F1
#
_entry.id   AF-A0AAE0TRX5-F1
#
_cell.length_a   1.000
_cell.length_b   1.000
_cell.length_c   1.000
_cell.angle_alpha   90.00
_cell.angle_beta   90.00
_cell.angle_gamma   90.00
#
_symmetry.space_group_name_H-M   'P 1'
#
loop_
_entity.id
_entity.type
_entity.pdbx_description
1 polymer ?
#
loop_
_entity_poly.entity_id
_entity_poly.type
_entity_poly.pdbx_seq_one_letter_code
_entity_poly.pdbx_strand_id
1 'polypeptide(L)'
;MAALATAVNILGMLFLAHAVYSAYEHSLLPSSSTPTAASYILPQALDPKVNLPLDITLETLFSVFLLCAGVVLSSPELKPIQWNVWAGRLERSKEAREIKEVGVGGGNPYAGLEERAGFLDIRAASRGFEEWRQQQDGGKIES
;
A
#
# COMPACT_ATOMS: atom_id res chain seq x y z
N MET A 1 3.36 12.57 2.88
CA MET A 1 3.91 11.41 3.60
C MET A 1 4.40 10.33 2.64
N ALA A 2 3.57 9.85 1.70
CA ALA A 2 3.96 8.82 0.72
C ALA A 2 5.25 9.16 -0.07
N ALA A 3 5.35 10.36 -0.65
CA ALA A 3 6.54 10.74 -1.42
C ALA A 3 7.86 10.72 -0.60
N LEU A 4 7.79 11.09 0.69
CA LEU A 4 8.95 11.04 1.58
C LEU A 4 9.31 9.59 1.92
N ALA A 5 8.32 8.74 2.23
CA ALA A 5 8.56 7.32 2.47
C ALA A 5 9.14 6.62 1.23
N THR A 6 8.64 6.94 0.04
CA THR A 6 9.19 6.45 -1.23
C THR A 6 10.62 6.92 -1.44
N ALA A 7 10.91 8.21 -1.17
CA ALA A 7 12.28 8.74 -1.28
C ALA A 7 13.24 8.03 -0.31
N VAL A 8 12.82 7.80 0.94
CA VAL A 8 13.60 7.05 1.94
C VAL A 8 13.85 5.61 1.47
N ASN A 9 12.86 4.94 0.90
CA ASN A 9 13.03 3.58 0.36
C ASN A 9 13.99 3.55 -0.84
N ILE A 10 13.89 4.50 -1.78
CA ILE A 10 14.79 4.58 -2.93
C ILE A 10 16.24 4.80 -2.46
N LEU A 11 16.43 5.70 -1.51
CA LEU A 11 17.75 6.03 -0.97
C LEU A 11 18.33 4.85 -0.17
N GLY A 12 17.50 4.17 0.63
CA GLY A 12 17.88 2.94 1.32
C GLY A 12 18.24 1.79 0.36
N MET A 13 17.50 1.61 -0.74
CA MET A 13 17.83 0.63 -1.78
C MET A 13 19.15 0.96 -2.47
N LEU A 14 19.40 2.24 -2.77
CA LEU A 14 20.63 2.69 -3.41
C LEU A 14 21.83 2.43 -2.51
N PHE A 15 21.76 2.82 -1.23
CA PHE A 15 22.83 2.56 -0.27
C PHE A 15 23.04 1.07 -0.03
N LEU A 16 21.98 0.28 0.04
CA LEU A 16 22.10 -1.17 0.18
C LEU A 16 22.79 -1.80 -1.04
N ALA A 17 22.41 -1.39 -2.25
CA ALA A 17 23.05 -1.86 -3.48
C ALA A 17 24.54 -1.48 -3.51
N HIS A 18 24.87 -0.25 -3.10
CA HIS A 18 26.26 0.20 -2.99
C HIS A 18 27.04 -0.65 -1.98
N ALA A 19 26.53 -0.84 -0.76
CA ALA A 19 27.22 -1.58 0.29
C ALA A 19 27.38 -3.08 -0.06
N VAL A 20 26.39 -3.69 -0.72
CA VAL A 20 26.48 -5.06 -1.25
C VAL A 20 27.54 -5.16 -2.35
N TYR A 21 27.60 -4.16 -3.24
CA TYR A 21 28.62 -4.11 -4.28
C TYR A 21 30.03 -3.94 -3.69
N SER A 22 30.20 -3.06 -2.70
CA SER A 22 31.45 -2.90 -1.95
C SER A 22 31.86 -4.18 -1.24
N ALA A 23 30.90 -4.89 -0.61
CA ALA A 23 31.15 -6.19 0.00
C ALA A 23 31.59 -7.24 -1.04
N TYR A 24 30.98 -7.22 -2.22
CA TYR A 24 31.34 -8.10 -3.32
C TYR A 24 32.78 -7.85 -3.80
N GLU A 25 33.13 -6.60 -4.12
CA GLU A 25 34.49 -6.25 -4.54
C GLU A 25 35.52 -6.58 -3.46
N HIS A 26 35.20 -6.30 -2.19
CA HIS A 26 36.06 -6.65 -1.07
C HIS A 26 36.25 -8.17 -0.99
N SER A 27 35.21 -8.96 -1.18
CA SER A 27 35.29 -10.43 -1.10
C SER A 27 36.14 -11.07 -2.21
N LEU A 28 36.34 -10.38 -3.33
CA LEU A 28 37.20 -10.85 -4.42
C LEU A 28 38.69 -10.69 -4.12
N LEU A 29 39.07 -9.85 -3.14
CA LEU A 29 40.48 -9.65 -2.80
C LEU A 29 41.02 -10.88 -2.05
N PRO A 30 42.23 -11.38 -2.40
CA PRO A 30 42.84 -12.50 -1.69
C PRO A 30 43.00 -12.26 -0.18
N SER A 31 43.23 -11.01 0.21
CA SER A 31 43.43 -10.56 1.59
C SER A 31 42.19 -10.70 2.48
N SER A 32 41.01 -10.85 1.90
CA SER A 32 39.72 -10.89 2.60
C SER A 32 39.40 -12.26 3.18
N SER A 33 40.11 -13.27 2.69
CA SER A 33 40.07 -14.66 3.16
C SER A 33 40.97 -14.91 4.36
N THR A 34 41.72 -13.90 4.82
CA THR A 34 42.57 -14.01 6.01
C THR A 34 41.68 -14.05 7.26
N PRO A 35 41.68 -15.14 8.04
CA PRO A 35 40.87 -15.23 9.24
C PRO A 35 41.37 -14.24 10.30
N THR A 36 40.46 -13.43 10.86
CA THR A 36 40.75 -12.68 12.09
C THR A 36 40.79 -13.62 13.30
N ALA A 37 41.38 -13.15 14.40
CA ALA A 37 41.39 -13.87 15.66
C ALA A 37 39.99 -14.39 16.02
N ALA A 38 39.92 -15.67 16.39
CA ALA A 38 38.66 -16.36 16.68
C ALA A 38 37.83 -15.57 17.70
N SER A 39 36.58 -15.28 17.32
CA SER A 39 35.63 -14.59 18.16
C SER A 39 35.28 -15.48 19.37
N TYR A 40 35.65 -15.10 20.58
CA TYR A 40 35.29 -15.83 21.82
C TYR A 40 33.79 -15.78 22.15
N ILE A 41 33.03 -14.95 21.43
CA ILE A 41 31.60 -14.71 21.65
C ILE A 41 30.74 -15.61 20.75
N LEU A 42 31.22 -16.00 19.57
CA LEU A 42 30.43 -16.74 18.59
C LEU A 42 30.90 -18.20 18.49
N PRO A 43 29.98 -19.18 18.40
CA PRO A 43 30.34 -20.55 18.07
C PRO A 43 31.04 -20.59 16.70
N GLN A 44 32.06 -21.44 16.56
CA GLN A 44 32.88 -21.53 15.35
C GLN A 44 32.09 -21.84 14.05
N ALA A 45 30.87 -22.38 14.17
CA ALA A 45 29.95 -22.57 13.05
C ALA A 45 29.38 -21.25 12.48
N LEU A 46 29.37 -20.17 13.26
CA LEU A 46 28.94 -18.83 12.88
C LEU A 46 30.13 -17.89 12.60
N ASP A 47 31.36 -18.40 12.61
CA ASP A 47 32.54 -17.60 12.32
C ASP A 47 32.59 -17.29 10.81
N PRO A 48 32.54 -16.01 10.41
CA PRO A 48 32.50 -15.65 8.99
C PRO A 48 33.85 -15.95 8.33
N LYS A 49 33.82 -16.70 7.22
CA LYS A 49 35.01 -17.04 6.43
C LYS A 49 35.62 -15.85 5.68
N VAL A 50 34.87 -14.76 5.57
CA VAL A 50 35.27 -13.52 4.90
C VAL A 50 35.19 -12.40 5.92
N ASN A 51 36.31 -11.69 6.11
CA ASN A 51 36.32 -10.50 6.94
C ASN A 51 35.83 -9.31 6.13
N LEU A 52 34.72 -8.71 6.56
CA LEU A 52 34.26 -7.43 6.01
C LEU A 52 34.79 -6.27 6.88
N PRO A 53 35.27 -5.19 6.27
CA PRO A 53 35.66 -4.00 7.00
C PRO A 53 34.42 -3.36 7.66
N LEU A 54 34.68 -2.74 8.81
CA LEU A 54 33.64 -2.16 9.66
C LEU A 54 32.77 -1.12 8.92
N ASP A 55 33.36 -0.35 8.01
CA ASP A 55 32.65 0.66 7.21
C ASP A 55 31.49 0.03 6.41
N ILE A 56 31.78 -1.02 5.62
CA ILE A 56 30.77 -1.76 4.84
C ILE A 56 29.68 -2.36 5.76
N THR A 57 30.06 -2.84 6.95
CA THR A 57 29.06 -3.37 7.90
C THR A 57 28.14 -2.27 8.46
N LEU A 58 28.65 -1.07 8.70
CA LEU A 58 27.82 0.05 9.17
C LEU A 58 26.92 0.57 8.06
N GLU A 59 27.44 0.70 6.84
CA GLU A 59 26.67 1.11 5.67
C GLU A 59 25.51 0.14 5.39
N THR A 60 25.76 -1.18 5.45
CA THR A 60 24.72 -2.20 5.27
C THR A 60 23.65 -2.12 6.36
N LEU A 61 24.04 -2.04 7.64
CA LEU A 61 23.11 -1.91 8.77
C LEU A 61 22.26 -0.64 8.67
N PHE A 62 22.89 0.49 8.33
CA PHE A 62 22.20 1.76 8.15
C PHE A 62 21.22 1.71 6.97
N SER A 63 21.61 1.10 5.85
CA SER A 63 20.76 0.94 4.67
C SER A 63 19.53 0.07 4.96
N VAL A 64 19.72 -1.06 5.66
CA VAL A 64 18.63 -1.94 6.09
C VAL A 64 17.70 -1.20 7.05
N PHE A 65 18.25 -0.43 7.99
CA PHE A 65 17.44 0.38 8.90
C PHE A 65 16.56 1.39 8.15
N LEU A 66 17.13 2.12 7.18
CA LEU A 66 16.39 3.07 6.35
C LEU A 66 15.28 2.37 5.55
N LEU A 67 15.56 1.20 4.98
CA LEU A 67 14.55 0.42 4.26
C LEU A 67 13.42 -0.03 5.18
N CYS A 68 13.74 -0.54 6.37
CA CYS A 68 12.71 -0.92 7.34
C CYS A 68 11.85 0.28 7.73
N ALA A 69 12.47 1.43 8.01
CA ALA A 69 11.75 2.65 8.36
C ALA A 69 10.87 3.14 7.20
N GLY A 70 11.40 3.17 5.98
CA GLY A 70 10.69 3.61 4.80
C GLY A 70 9.52 2.68 4.43
N VAL A 71 9.68 1.36 4.57
CA VAL A 71 8.61 0.38 4.35
C VAL A 71 7.48 0.59 5.37
N VAL A 72 7.81 0.78 6.65
CA VAL A 72 6.82 1.04 7.69
C VAL A 72 6.08 2.35 7.43
N LEU A 73 6.79 3.42 7.07
CA LEU A 73 6.19 4.72 6.75
C LEU A 73 5.36 4.72 5.46
N SER A 74 5.65 3.81 4.54
CA SER A 74 4.88 3.62 3.29
C SER A 74 3.62 2.80 3.50
N SER A 75 3.47 2.13 4.65
CA SER A 75 2.30 1.29 4.90
C SER A 75 1.03 2.13 5.03
N PRO A 76 -0.10 1.69 4.45
CA PRO A 76 -1.37 2.38 4.61
C PRO A 76 -1.82 2.33 6.08
N GLU A 77 -2.54 3.36 6.51
CA GLU A 77 -3.06 3.42 7.87
C GLU A 77 -3.98 2.22 8.16
N LEU A 78 -3.90 1.74 9.41
CA LEU A 78 -4.72 0.63 9.90
C LEU A 78 -6.20 0.95 9.72
N LYS A 79 -6.93 0.05 9.05
CA LYS A 79 -8.38 0.17 8.93
C LYS A 79 -9.03 0.01 10.32
N PRO A 80 -10.01 0.85 10.68
CA PRO A 80 -10.71 0.72 11.94
C PRO A 80 -11.39 -0.65 12.07
N ILE A 81 -11.26 -1.25 13.26
CA ILE A 81 -11.79 -2.58 13.60
C ILE A 81 -13.33 -2.60 13.62
N GLN A 82 -13.95 -1.45 13.91
CA GLN A 82 -15.41 -1.32 13.96
C GLN A 82 -15.97 -0.96 12.59
N TRP A 83 -16.79 -1.86 12.05
CA TRP A 83 -17.36 -1.78 10.71
C TRP A 83 -18.19 -0.50 10.47
N ASN A 84 -19.00 -0.10 11.46
CA ASN A 84 -19.80 1.13 11.40
C ASN A 84 -18.94 2.40 11.32
N VAL A 85 -17.80 2.42 12.02
CA VAL A 85 -16.84 3.53 12.00
C VAL A 85 -16.06 3.56 10.68
N TRP A 86 -15.77 2.38 10.09
CA TRP A 86 -15.16 2.29 8.77
C TRP A 86 -16.10 2.78 7.66
N ALA A 87 -17.33 2.25 7.61
CA ALA A 87 -18.35 2.62 6.64
C ALA A 87 -18.68 4.12 6.72
N GLY A 88 -18.88 4.65 7.93
CA GLY A 88 -19.14 6.08 8.12
C GLY A 88 -17.96 7.00 7.78
N ARG A 89 -16.71 6.53 7.88
CA ARG A 89 -15.53 7.28 7.39
C ARG A 89 -15.39 7.20 5.87
N LEU A 90 -15.75 6.07 5.27
CA LEU A 90 -15.70 5.86 3.83
C LEU A 90 -16.73 6.74 3.11
N GLU A 91 -17.97 6.80 3.59
CA GLU A 91 -19.02 7.68 3.05
C GLU A 91 -18.65 9.16 3.13
N ARG A 92 -17.88 9.55 4.15
CA ARG A 92 -17.46 10.93 4.41
C ARG A 92 -16.18 11.33 3.67
N SER A 93 -15.38 10.37 3.18
CA SER A 93 -14.13 10.67 2.48
C SER A 93 -14.40 11.01 1.01
N LYS A 94 -13.70 12.03 0.49
CA LYS A 94 -13.84 12.45 -0.92
C LYS A 94 -13.31 11.40 -1.90
N GLU A 95 -12.31 10.62 -1.50
CA GLU A 95 -11.75 9.53 -2.32
C GLU A 95 -12.77 8.41 -2.62
N ALA A 96 -13.69 8.12 -1.71
CA ALA A 96 -14.74 7.12 -1.94
C ALA A 96 -15.83 7.57 -2.94
N ARG A 97 -15.90 8.87 -3.26
CA ARG A 97 -16.73 9.37 -4.37
C ARG A 97 -16.06 9.17 -5.73
N GLU A 98 -14.75 8.92 -5.76
CA GLU A 98 -13.95 8.84 -6.98
C GLU A 98 -13.63 7.39 -7.39
N ILE A 99 -13.66 6.43 -6.45
CA ILE A 99 -13.53 5.00 -6.74
C ILE A 99 -14.76 4.52 -7.52
N LYS A 100 -14.63 4.45 -8.84
CA LYS A 100 -15.66 4.00 -9.79
C LYS A 100 -15.47 2.56 -10.26
N GLU A 101 -14.41 1.89 -9.81
CA GLU A 101 -13.90 0.64 -10.41
C GLU A 101 -14.63 -0.64 -9.96
N VAL A 102 -15.43 -0.60 -8.89
CA VAL A 102 -16.15 -1.79 -8.38
C VAL A 102 -17.65 -1.54 -8.31
N GLY A 103 -18.29 -1.25 -9.44
CA GLY A 103 -19.74 -1.41 -9.67
C GLY A 103 -20.70 -0.62 -8.77
N VAL A 104 -20.21 0.11 -7.78
CA VAL A 104 -20.95 0.89 -6.81
C VAL A 104 -20.22 2.21 -6.66
N GLY A 105 -20.50 3.10 -7.62
CA GLY A 105 -19.98 4.46 -7.57
C GLY A 105 -20.70 5.24 -6.48
N GLY A 106 -19.94 5.75 -5.52
CA GLY A 106 -20.41 6.77 -4.58
C GLY A 106 -20.55 6.28 -3.14
N GLY A 107 -19.41 6.16 -2.44
CA GLY A 107 -19.33 6.28 -0.97
C GLY A 107 -19.94 5.16 -0.13
N ASN A 108 -21.00 4.50 -0.58
CA ASN A 108 -21.67 3.42 0.12
C ASN A 108 -21.27 2.07 -0.50
N PRO A 109 -20.39 1.28 0.14
CA PRO A 109 -19.97 -0.03 -0.36
C PRO A 109 -21.10 -1.08 -0.38
N TYR A 110 -22.26 -0.75 0.21
CA TYR A 110 -23.47 -1.56 0.25
C TYR A 110 -24.59 -1.04 -0.63
N ALA A 111 -24.38 -0.02 -1.48
CA ALA A 111 -25.48 0.48 -2.30
C ALA A 111 -26.13 -0.65 -3.13
N GLY A 112 -25.34 -1.61 -3.66
CA GLY A 112 -25.90 -2.77 -4.36
C GLY A 112 -26.69 -3.77 -3.48
N LEU A 113 -26.42 -3.80 -2.17
CA LEU A 113 -27.17 -4.61 -1.19
C LEU A 113 -28.42 -3.89 -0.67
N GLU A 114 -28.36 -2.57 -0.50
CA GLU A 114 -29.51 -1.72 -0.13
C GLU A 114 -30.49 -1.54 -1.29
N GLU A 115 -29.96 -1.32 -2.50
CA GLU A 115 -30.74 -1.20 -3.73
C GLU A 115 -31.46 -2.52 -4.07
N ARG A 116 -31.04 -3.64 -3.44
CA ARG A 116 -31.64 -4.98 -3.57
C ARG A 116 -32.13 -5.19 -5.01
N ALA A 117 -31.23 -5.12 -5.98
CA ALA A 117 -31.60 -5.09 -7.39
C ALA A 117 -32.51 -6.26 -7.83
N GLY A 118 -32.44 -7.40 -7.12
CA GLY A 118 -33.33 -8.56 -7.33
C GLY A 118 -34.75 -8.46 -6.73
N PHE A 119 -35.06 -7.44 -5.93
CA PHE A 119 -36.37 -7.15 -5.34
C PHE A 119 -37.01 -5.86 -5.87
N LEU A 120 -36.41 -5.26 -6.91
CA LEU A 120 -37.00 -4.12 -7.60
C LEU A 120 -38.35 -4.53 -8.22
N ASP A 121 -39.44 -3.91 -7.77
CA ASP A 121 -40.75 -4.10 -8.40
C ASP A 121 -40.76 -3.35 -9.75
N ILE A 122 -40.38 -4.08 -10.80
CA ILE A 122 -40.32 -3.59 -12.17
C ILE A 122 -41.67 -2.99 -12.60
N ARG A 123 -42.80 -3.51 -12.09
CA ARG A 123 -44.14 -3.02 -12.45
C ARG A 123 -44.48 -1.71 -11.77
N ALA A 124 -43.99 -1.49 -10.55
CA ALA A 124 -44.10 -0.18 -9.89
C ALA A 124 -43.22 0.86 -10.60
N ALA A 125 -41.99 0.50 -10.97
CA ALA A 125 -41.08 1.38 -11.69
C ALA A 125 -41.61 1.77 -13.08
N SER A 126 -42.16 0.81 -13.84
CA SER A 126 -42.78 1.10 -15.15
C SER A 126 -44.01 2.00 -15.04
N ARG A 127 -44.86 1.82 -14.01
CA ARG A 127 -46.01 2.71 -13.79
C ARG A 127 -45.59 4.14 -13.46
N GLY A 128 -44.61 4.32 -12.59
CA GLY A 128 -44.06 5.64 -12.29
C GLY A 128 -43.45 6.33 -13.51
N PHE A 129 -42.81 5.56 -14.40
CA PHE A 129 -42.28 6.09 -15.66
C PHE A 129 -43.40 6.49 -16.64
N GLU A 130 -44.47 5.69 -16.72
CA GLU A 130 -45.65 5.97 -17.54
C GLU A 130 -46.35 7.25 -17.09
N GLU A 131 -46.53 7.43 -15.78
CA GLU A 131 -47.11 8.63 -15.16
C GLU A 131 -46.23 9.87 -15.38
N TRP A 132 -44.91 9.74 -15.23
CA TRP A 132 -43.96 10.81 -15.53
C TRP A 132 -44.01 11.23 -17.01
N ARG A 133 -44.06 10.26 -17.93
CA ARG A 133 -44.18 10.52 -19.37
C ARG A 133 -45.49 11.24 -19.70
N GLN A 134 -46.61 10.84 -19.08
CA GLN A 134 -47.88 11.51 -19.27
C GLN A 134 -47.89 12.95 -18.75
N GLN A 135 -47.17 13.25 -17.66
CA GLN A 135 -46.99 14.62 -17.19
C GLN A 135 -46.11 15.47 -18.13
N GLN A 136 -45.09 14.87 -18.74
CA GLN A 136 -44.25 15.52 -19.76
C GLN A 136 -45.02 15.80 -21.06
N ASP A 137 -45.82 14.84 -21.54
CA ASP A 137 -46.63 15.02 -22.74
C ASP A 137 -47.83 15.95 -22.50
N GLY A 138 -48.43 15.92 -21.31
CA GLY A 138 -49.52 16.84 -20.91
C GLY A 138 -49.05 18.29 -20.75
N GLY A 139 -47.82 18.51 -20.28
CA GLY A 139 -47.22 19.86 -20.19
C GLY A 139 -46.80 20.45 -21.54
N LYS A 140 -46.80 19.65 -22.62
CA LYS A 140 -46.46 20.10 -23.98
C LYS A 140 -47.67 20.57 -24.78
N ILE A 141 -48.88 20.42 -24.24
CA ILE A 141 -50.15 20.80 -24.89
C ILE A 141 -50.65 22.18 -24.40
N GLU A 142 -50.08 22.73 -23.32
CA GLU A 142 -50.48 24.03 -22.73
C GLU A 142 -49.45 25.17 -22.90
N SER A 143 -48.62 25.14 -23.95
CA SER A 143 -47.73 26.26 -24.32
C SER A 143 -47.95 26.72 -25.76
#